data_AF-A0A6L8VHT0-F1
#
_entry.id   AF-A0A6L8VHT0-F1
#
_cell.length_a   1.000
_cell.length_b   1.000
_cell.length_c   1.000
_cell.angle_alpha   90.00
_cell.angle_beta   90.00
_cell.angle_gamma   90.00
#
_symmetry.space_group_name_H-M   'P 1'
#
loop_
_entity.id
_entity.type
_entity.pdbx_description
1 polymer ?
#
loop_
_entity_poly.entity_id
_entity_poly.type
_entity_poly.pdbx_seq_one_letter_code
_entity_poly.pdbx_strand_id
1 'polypeptide(L)'
;MILSKVKDRAQALGYAIQSKRAVARGQTVVAHHGIQRSGSNYLLMCLRSLRVPVINSIDPDRSKPSHKHFRWQADKSTILDQIRDEYGNDLVASSLTEIEAFARYPARCRHIVIRKDEAGWLKSIMNWGLSCQWFADKSEAMQAAPELLADFRAYYGVWQGLADENPDYVRILRFEDIIARPTLLGEILEALDVPFDAQNFSGRFDEVPRSPRARQQIVSASDIAGLGLAALDASEQGRGTRH
;
A
#
# COMPACT_ATOMS: atom_id res chain seq x y z
N MET A 1 8.17 23.74 13.76
CA MET A 1 7.99 22.27 13.84
C MET A 1 6.77 21.83 14.68
N ILE A 2 6.41 22.53 15.77
CA ILE A 2 5.23 22.16 16.60
C ILE A 2 3.89 22.47 15.88
N LEU A 3 3.79 23.63 15.21
CA LEU A 3 2.56 24.05 14.51
C LEU A 3 2.20 23.17 13.30
N SER A 4 3.18 22.59 12.59
CA SER A 4 2.91 21.67 11.47
C SER A 4 2.33 20.34 11.96
N LYS A 5 2.90 19.76 13.03
CA LYS A 5 2.41 18.52 13.64
C LYS A 5 0.97 18.63 14.19
N VAL A 6 0.57 19.81 14.66
CA VAL A 6 -0.81 20.06 15.14
C VAL A 6 -1.79 20.13 13.97
N LYS A 7 -1.44 20.80 12.86
CA LYS A 7 -2.27 20.86 11.65
C LYS A 7 -2.49 19.46 11.04
N ASP A 8 -1.43 18.66 10.97
CA ASP A 8 -1.52 17.30 10.41
C ASP A 8 -2.46 16.40 11.23
N ARG A 9 -2.41 16.52 12.56
CA ARG A 9 -3.29 15.76 13.47
C ARG A 9 -4.75 16.18 13.35
N ALA A 10 -5.03 17.49 13.31
CA ALA A 10 -6.39 17.99 13.14
C ALA A 10 -6.98 17.56 11.79
N GLN A 11 -6.19 17.61 10.72
CA GLN A 11 -6.62 17.15 9.41
C GLN A 11 -6.89 15.64 9.40
N ALA A 12 -5.99 14.82 9.96
CA ALA A 12 -6.19 13.37 10.07
C ALA A 12 -7.46 13.01 10.87
N LEU A 13 -7.73 13.73 11.96
CA LEU A 13 -8.94 13.54 12.76
C LEU A 13 -10.20 13.94 11.97
N GLY A 14 -10.16 15.04 11.22
CA GLY A 14 -11.25 15.46 10.34
C GLY A 14 -11.62 14.38 9.31
N TYR A 15 -10.61 13.78 8.66
CA TYR A 15 -10.83 12.66 7.74
C TYR A 15 -11.42 11.43 8.43
N ALA A 16 -10.92 11.07 9.62
CA ALA A 16 -11.45 9.92 10.36
C ALA A 16 -12.93 10.11 10.74
N ILE A 17 -13.33 11.34 11.12
CA ILE A 17 -14.73 11.69 11.39
C ILE A 17 -15.56 11.60 10.10
N GLN A 18 -15.05 12.08 8.97
CA GLN A 18 -15.72 11.97 7.67
C GLN A 18 -15.99 10.51 7.30
N SER A 19 -15.00 9.62 7.42
CA SER A 19 -15.16 8.20 7.13
C SER A 19 -16.20 7.55 8.03
N LYS A 20 -16.20 7.85 9.34
CA LYS A 20 -17.24 7.34 10.28
C LYS A 20 -18.65 7.82 9.89
N ARG A 21 -18.80 9.08 9.46
CA ARG A 21 -20.08 9.62 8.97
C ARG A 21 -20.50 9.00 7.65
N ALA A 22 -19.56 8.61 6.78
CA ALA A 22 -19.86 7.91 5.55
C ALA A 22 -20.44 6.52 5.87
N VAL A 23 -19.79 5.76 6.76
CA VAL A 23 -20.30 4.47 7.25
C VAL A 23 -21.70 4.61 7.86
N ALA A 24 -21.91 5.59 8.74
CA ALA A 24 -23.21 5.81 9.38
C ALA A 24 -24.34 6.17 8.39
N ARG A 25 -23.99 6.70 7.21
CA ARG A 25 -24.92 7.00 6.12
C ARG A 25 -25.06 5.87 5.10
N GLY A 26 -24.44 4.70 5.35
CA GLY A 26 -24.45 3.57 4.43
C GLY A 26 -23.68 3.82 3.13
N GLN A 27 -22.77 4.78 3.11
CA GLN A 27 -21.94 5.08 1.94
C GLN A 27 -20.79 4.08 1.82
N THR A 28 -20.42 3.75 0.57
CA THR A 28 -19.20 2.98 0.27
C THR A 28 -17.97 3.68 0.83
N VAL A 29 -17.10 2.94 1.52
CA VAL A 29 -15.84 3.44 2.06
C VAL A 29 -14.66 2.62 1.54
N VAL A 30 -13.45 3.19 1.64
CA VAL A 30 -12.23 2.54 1.17
C VAL A 30 -11.33 2.15 2.34
N ALA A 31 -10.81 0.93 2.33
CA ALA A 31 -9.58 0.56 3.02
C ALA A 31 -8.42 0.58 2.01
N HIS A 32 -7.35 1.31 2.33
CA HIS A 32 -6.16 1.36 1.48
C HIS A 32 -5.06 0.46 2.03
N HIS A 33 -4.36 -0.22 1.14
CA HIS A 33 -3.35 -1.23 1.47
C HIS A 33 -2.13 -1.09 0.58
N GLY A 34 -1.04 -1.72 0.99
CA GLY A 34 0.18 -1.87 0.22
C GLY A 34 1.33 -2.17 1.16
N ILE A 35 2.32 -2.95 0.72
CA ILE A 35 3.49 -3.25 1.55
C ILE A 35 4.31 -1.97 1.82
N GLN A 36 5.21 -1.96 2.81
CA GLN A 36 6.08 -0.81 3.11
C GLN A 36 6.81 -0.38 1.83
N ARG A 37 6.91 0.92 1.59
CA ARG A 37 7.61 1.49 0.42
C ARG A 37 6.97 1.20 -0.95
N SER A 38 5.72 0.74 -0.97
CA SER A 38 4.88 0.60 -2.20
C SER A 38 4.29 1.90 -2.73
N GLY A 39 4.34 2.99 -1.96
CA GLY A 39 3.62 4.22 -2.28
C GLY A 39 2.28 4.37 -1.54
N SER A 40 1.98 3.55 -0.53
CA SER A 40 0.71 3.64 0.23
C SER A 40 0.44 5.01 0.88
N ASN A 41 1.48 5.74 1.32
CA ASN A 41 1.31 7.12 1.79
C ASN A 41 0.92 8.09 0.67
N TYR A 42 1.45 7.89 -0.54
CA TYR A 42 1.04 8.67 -1.72
C TYR A 42 -0.41 8.35 -2.09
N LEU A 43 -0.80 7.07 -2.13
CA LEU A 43 -2.20 6.67 -2.35
C LEU A 43 -3.14 7.34 -1.34
N LEU A 44 -2.81 7.30 -0.04
CA LEU A 44 -3.63 7.95 0.99
C LEU A 44 -3.78 9.46 0.75
N MET A 45 -2.72 10.13 0.29
CA MET A 45 -2.80 11.55 -0.07
C MET A 45 -3.71 11.80 -1.27
N CYS A 46 -3.63 10.95 -2.31
CA CYS A 46 -4.53 11.02 -3.45
C CYS A 46 -5.99 10.85 -3.01
N LEU A 47 -6.29 9.80 -2.24
CA LEU A 47 -7.64 9.52 -1.74
C LEU A 47 -8.17 10.67 -0.88
N ARG A 48 -7.33 11.26 -0.04
CA ARG A 48 -7.68 12.45 0.75
C ARG A 48 -7.97 13.66 -0.13
N SER A 49 -7.14 13.93 -1.13
CA SER A 49 -7.35 15.03 -2.08
C SER A 49 -8.65 14.86 -2.86
N LEU A 50 -9.04 13.62 -3.15
CA LEU A 50 -10.29 13.25 -3.79
C LEU A 50 -11.48 13.17 -2.83
N ARG A 51 -11.30 13.55 -1.56
CA ARG A 51 -12.30 13.50 -0.47
C ARG A 51 -12.94 12.11 -0.27
N VAL A 52 -12.23 11.04 -0.65
CA VAL A 52 -12.68 9.66 -0.47
C VAL A 52 -12.73 9.33 1.03
N PRO A 53 -13.83 8.70 1.52
CA PRO A 53 -13.91 8.24 2.90
C PRO A 53 -13.03 7.00 3.11
N VAL A 54 -11.82 7.19 3.65
CA VAL A 54 -10.86 6.11 3.92
C VAL A 54 -10.92 5.67 5.38
N ILE A 55 -11.26 4.41 5.64
CA ILE A 55 -11.56 3.89 6.98
C ILE A 55 -10.30 3.70 7.83
N ASN A 56 -9.19 3.26 7.21
CA ASN A 56 -7.87 3.13 7.84
C ASN A 56 -6.94 4.30 7.46
N SER A 57 -7.49 5.53 7.48
CA SER A 57 -6.76 6.76 7.17
C SER A 57 -5.81 7.22 8.28
N ILE A 58 -5.97 6.67 9.49
CA ILE A 58 -5.04 6.81 10.60
C ILE A 58 -4.46 5.43 10.85
N ASP A 59 -3.13 5.33 10.80
CA ASP A 59 -2.44 4.07 11.03
C ASP A 59 -2.64 3.64 12.50
N PRO A 60 -3.24 2.48 12.77
CA PRO A 60 -3.27 1.88 14.11
C PRO A 60 -1.88 1.32 14.47
N ASP A 61 -1.76 0.57 15.57
CA ASP A 61 -0.52 -0.19 15.80
C ASP A 61 -0.26 -1.15 14.63
N ARG A 62 1.02 -1.37 14.32
CA ARG A 62 1.44 -2.08 13.10
C ARG A 62 1.01 -3.55 13.05
N SER A 63 0.80 -4.16 14.21
CA SER A 63 0.28 -5.52 14.38
C SER A 63 -1.26 -5.58 14.42
N LYS A 64 -1.96 -4.48 14.17
CA LYS A 64 -3.43 -4.47 14.10
C LYS A 64 -3.88 -4.76 12.67
N PRO A 65 -4.90 -5.63 12.49
CA PRO A 65 -5.46 -5.98 11.17
C PRO A 65 -5.86 -4.81 10.27
N SER A 66 -6.25 -3.67 10.84
CA SER A 66 -6.63 -2.48 10.07
C SER A 66 -5.44 -1.64 9.58
N HIS A 67 -4.21 -2.02 9.94
CA HIS A 67 -3.01 -1.34 9.47
C HIS A 67 -2.78 -1.61 7.97
N LYS A 68 -2.54 -0.56 7.17
CA LYS A 68 -2.35 -0.67 5.70
C LYS A 68 -1.23 -1.61 5.23
N HIS A 69 -0.27 -1.90 6.11
CA HIS A 69 0.86 -2.80 5.85
C HIS A 69 0.68 -4.22 6.44
N PHE A 70 -0.49 -4.52 7.03
CA PHE A 70 -0.71 -5.79 7.73
C PHE A 70 -0.47 -7.00 6.81
N ARG A 71 0.24 -8.01 7.32
CA ARG A 71 0.65 -9.21 6.56
C ARG A 71 -0.42 -10.29 6.67
N TRP A 72 -1.15 -10.55 5.60
CA TRP A 72 -2.23 -11.56 5.56
C TRP A 72 -1.77 -12.95 5.13
N GLN A 73 -0.58 -13.07 4.54
CA GLN A 73 -0.09 -14.35 4.01
C GLN A 73 0.00 -15.43 5.08
N ALA A 74 -0.28 -16.68 4.70
CA ALA A 74 -0.22 -17.82 5.61
C ALA A 74 1.21 -18.13 6.06
N ASP A 75 2.14 -18.15 5.10
CA ASP A 75 3.55 -18.37 5.39
C ASP A 75 4.22 -17.09 5.90
N LYS A 76 4.27 -16.97 7.24
CA LYS A 76 4.97 -15.87 7.91
C LYS A 76 6.48 -16.01 7.85
N SER A 77 7.07 -17.14 7.46
CA SER A 77 8.53 -17.30 7.37
C SER A 77 9.14 -16.43 6.27
N THR A 78 8.33 -16.02 5.29
CA THR A 78 8.72 -15.07 4.25
C THR A 78 9.05 -13.66 4.76
N ILE A 79 8.62 -13.30 5.98
CA ILE A 79 8.83 -11.97 6.55
C ILE A 79 10.21 -11.95 7.24
N LEU A 80 11.12 -11.14 6.71
CA LEU A 80 12.43 -10.88 7.30
C LEU A 80 12.30 -10.46 8.78
N ASP A 81 13.16 -10.97 9.66
CA ASP A 81 13.03 -10.81 11.12
C ASP A 81 12.96 -9.35 11.58
N GLN A 82 13.78 -8.46 11.01
CA GLN A 82 13.74 -7.02 11.32
C GLN A 82 12.38 -6.39 10.98
N ILE A 83 11.68 -6.91 9.95
CA ILE A 83 10.33 -6.48 9.60
C ILE A 83 9.30 -7.14 10.53
N ARG A 84 9.51 -8.40 10.89
CA ARG A 84 8.66 -9.17 11.82
C ARG A 84 8.59 -8.51 13.19
N ASP A 85 9.69 -7.98 13.70
CA ASP A 85 9.72 -7.24 14.98
C ASP A 85 8.78 -6.02 14.97
N GLU A 86 8.59 -5.40 13.80
CA GLU A 86 7.77 -4.20 13.64
C GLU A 86 6.33 -4.48 13.17
N TYR A 87 6.12 -5.51 12.36
CA TYR A 87 4.87 -5.77 11.61
C TYR A 87 4.38 -7.22 11.71
N GLY A 88 5.09 -8.06 12.46
CA GLY A 88 4.74 -9.45 12.71
C GLY A 88 3.37 -9.57 13.35
N ASN A 89 2.66 -10.62 12.94
CA ASN A 89 1.35 -10.97 13.44
C ASN A 89 1.09 -12.46 13.15
N ASP A 90 0.13 -13.03 13.89
CA ASP A 90 -0.25 -14.44 13.75
C ASP A 90 -1.53 -14.65 12.93
N LEU A 91 -2.18 -13.57 12.50
CA LEU A 91 -3.44 -13.66 11.77
C LEU A 91 -3.18 -13.93 10.29
N VAL A 92 -3.98 -14.84 9.75
CA VAL A 92 -3.97 -15.20 8.34
C VAL A 92 -5.39 -15.04 7.82
N ALA A 93 -5.53 -14.71 6.54
CA ALA A 93 -6.84 -14.66 5.89
C ALA A 93 -6.72 -15.24 4.49
N SER A 94 -7.67 -16.08 4.11
CA SER A 94 -7.83 -16.64 2.77
C SER A 94 -9.03 -16.04 2.03
N SER A 95 -9.85 -15.22 2.69
CA SER A 95 -11.01 -14.58 2.09
C SER A 95 -11.14 -13.11 2.48
N LEU A 96 -11.87 -12.35 1.66
CA LEU A 96 -12.16 -10.95 1.94
C LEU A 96 -13.01 -10.79 3.23
N THR A 97 -13.98 -11.69 3.44
CA THR A 97 -14.83 -11.71 4.64
C THR A 97 -14.02 -11.84 5.93
N GLU A 98 -12.97 -12.68 5.95
CA GLU A 98 -12.08 -12.81 7.10
C GLU A 98 -11.30 -11.52 7.35
N ILE A 99 -10.73 -10.90 6.30
CA ILE A 99 -10.04 -9.61 6.41
C ILE A 99 -10.97 -8.55 6.99
N GLU A 100 -12.19 -8.43 6.48
CA GLU A 100 -13.18 -7.47 6.95
C GLU A 100 -13.56 -7.72 8.41
N ALA A 101 -13.75 -8.98 8.81
CA ALA A 101 -14.04 -9.36 10.18
C ALA A 101 -12.90 -9.03 11.15
N PHE A 102 -11.66 -9.43 10.82
CA PHE A 102 -10.48 -9.17 11.65
C PHE A 102 -10.17 -7.68 11.77
N ALA A 103 -10.29 -6.93 10.67
CA ALA A 103 -10.06 -5.48 10.63
C ALA A 103 -11.25 -4.65 11.12
N ARG A 104 -12.41 -5.28 11.36
CA ARG A 104 -13.69 -4.64 11.69
C ARG A 104 -14.08 -3.58 10.66
N TYR A 105 -13.86 -3.89 9.38
CA TYR A 105 -14.33 -3.06 8.29
C TYR A 105 -15.85 -3.21 8.13
N PRO A 106 -16.56 -2.13 7.80
CA PRO A 106 -18.01 -2.19 7.61
C PRO A 106 -18.35 -2.96 6.33
N ALA A 107 -19.60 -3.44 6.26
CA ALA A 107 -20.14 -3.96 5.01
C ALA A 107 -19.98 -2.93 3.87
N ARG A 108 -19.72 -3.41 2.65
CA ARG A 108 -19.44 -2.58 1.46
C ARG A 108 -18.14 -1.78 1.53
N CYS A 109 -17.17 -2.22 2.34
CA CYS A 109 -15.81 -1.72 2.22
C CYS A 109 -15.25 -2.09 0.84
N ARG A 110 -14.53 -1.17 0.21
CA ARG A 110 -13.75 -1.38 -1.01
C ARG A 110 -12.28 -1.34 -0.65
N HIS A 111 -11.48 -2.15 -1.30
CA HIS A 111 -10.07 -2.32 -1.00
C HIS A 111 -9.26 -1.84 -2.20
N ILE A 112 -8.42 -0.83 -1.98
CA ILE A 112 -7.46 -0.38 -2.98
C ILE A 112 -6.07 -0.71 -2.47
N VAL A 113 -5.38 -1.58 -3.20
CA VAL A 113 -4.03 -2.05 -2.86
C VAL A 113 -3.06 -1.42 -3.83
N ILE A 114 -2.16 -0.56 -3.34
CA ILE A 114 -1.10 -0.03 -4.21
C ILE A 114 0.07 -1.01 -4.28
N ARG A 115 0.51 -1.29 -5.50
CA ARG A 115 1.68 -2.11 -5.82
C ARG A 115 2.70 -1.26 -6.55
N LYS A 116 3.95 -1.34 -6.13
CA LYS A 116 5.08 -0.75 -6.84
C LYS A 116 5.75 -1.82 -7.69
N ASP A 117 6.39 -1.44 -8.79
CA ASP A 117 7.26 -2.37 -9.52
C ASP A 117 8.29 -3.04 -8.57
N GLU A 118 8.58 -4.32 -8.79
CA GLU A 118 9.34 -5.14 -7.85
C GLU A 118 10.77 -4.59 -7.63
N ALA A 119 11.46 -4.16 -8.70
CA ALA A 119 12.81 -3.62 -8.62
C ALA A 119 12.84 -2.25 -7.90
N GLY A 120 11.91 -1.37 -8.25
CA GLY A 120 11.75 -0.05 -7.65
C GLY A 120 11.29 -0.14 -6.19
N TRP A 121 10.51 -1.16 -5.83
CA TRP A 121 10.19 -1.50 -4.46
C TRP A 121 11.40 -2.00 -3.70
N LEU A 122 12.13 -3.01 -4.22
CA LEU A 122 13.29 -3.63 -3.57
C LEU A 122 14.35 -2.58 -3.24
N LYS A 123 14.68 -1.72 -4.22
CA LYS A 123 15.56 -0.56 -3.99
C LYS A 123 15.07 0.33 -2.84
N SER A 124 13.76 0.58 -2.79
CA SER A 124 13.17 1.50 -1.82
C SER A 124 13.11 0.91 -0.40
N ILE A 125 12.89 -0.39 -0.26
CA ILE A 125 12.86 -1.08 1.04
C ILE A 125 14.27 -1.31 1.58
N MET A 126 15.26 -1.63 0.75
CA MET A 126 16.66 -1.77 1.21
C MET A 126 17.23 -0.44 1.71
N ASN A 127 17.05 0.65 0.96
CA ASN A 127 17.48 1.97 1.43
C ASN A 127 16.75 2.41 2.71
N TRP A 128 15.49 2.01 2.86
CA TRP A 128 14.74 2.25 4.10
C TRP A 128 15.31 1.42 5.25
N GLY A 129 15.57 0.13 5.04
CA GLY A 129 16.19 -0.74 6.04
C GLY A 129 17.53 -0.21 6.52
N LEU A 130 18.39 0.25 5.62
CA LEU A 130 19.65 0.94 5.98
C LEU A 130 19.42 2.18 6.85
N SER A 131 18.43 3.02 6.49
CA SER A 131 18.11 4.22 7.27
C SER A 131 17.53 3.92 8.66
N CYS A 132 16.94 2.74 8.83
CA CYS A 132 16.38 2.27 10.10
C CYS A 132 17.29 1.26 10.81
N GLN A 133 18.52 1.05 10.31
CA GLN A 133 19.48 0.11 10.87
C GLN A 133 18.97 -1.35 10.92
N TRP A 134 18.12 -1.76 9.97
CA TRP A 134 17.79 -3.17 9.75
C TRP A 134 18.98 -3.94 9.19
N PHE A 135 19.84 -3.24 8.46
CA PHE A 135 21.08 -3.75 7.87
C PHE A 135 22.22 -2.84 8.32
N ALA A 136 23.36 -3.41 8.67
CA ALA A 136 24.57 -2.69 9.04
C ALA A 136 25.15 -1.94 7.83
N ASP A 137 25.10 -2.54 6.64
CA ASP A 137 25.65 -1.95 5.42
C ASP A 137 24.95 -2.42 4.14
N LYS A 138 25.41 -1.88 2.99
CA LYS A 138 24.89 -2.20 1.66
C LYS A 138 25.01 -3.69 1.33
N SER A 139 26.10 -4.35 1.72
CA SER A 139 26.33 -5.76 1.41
C SER A 139 25.28 -6.63 2.10
N GLU A 140 25.04 -6.41 3.38
CA GLU A 140 24.00 -7.11 4.14
C GLU A 140 22.61 -6.85 3.54
N ALA A 141 22.31 -5.59 3.20
CA ALA A 141 21.03 -5.25 2.55
C ALA A 141 20.84 -6.00 1.22
N MET A 142 21.89 -6.17 0.42
CA MET A 142 21.84 -6.92 -0.84
C MET A 142 21.70 -8.43 -0.62
N GLN A 143 22.31 -8.98 0.44
CA GLN A 143 22.16 -10.39 0.81
C GLN A 143 20.72 -10.72 1.25
N ALA A 144 20.01 -9.77 1.86
CA ALA A 144 18.61 -9.92 2.24
C ALA A 144 17.61 -9.85 1.06
N ALA A 145 18.09 -9.61 -0.17
CA ALA A 145 17.22 -9.45 -1.33
C ALA A 145 16.24 -10.62 -1.56
N PRO A 146 16.65 -11.91 -1.49
CA PRO A 146 15.74 -13.02 -1.74
C PRO A 146 14.58 -13.08 -0.74
N GLU A 147 14.83 -12.82 0.54
CA GLU A 147 13.81 -12.82 1.59
C GLU A 147 12.86 -11.63 1.45
N LEU A 148 13.38 -10.44 1.15
CA LEU A 148 12.55 -9.27 0.87
C LEU A 148 11.60 -9.54 -0.32
N LEU A 149 12.11 -10.15 -1.38
CA LEU A 149 11.31 -10.52 -2.54
C LEU A 149 10.27 -11.60 -2.21
N ALA A 150 10.59 -12.55 -1.34
CA ALA A 150 9.65 -13.54 -0.85
C ALA A 150 8.48 -12.87 -0.09
N ASP A 151 8.74 -11.94 0.84
CA ASP A 151 7.69 -11.18 1.54
C ASP A 151 6.83 -10.38 0.55
N PHE A 152 7.46 -9.68 -0.41
CA PHE A 152 6.75 -8.90 -1.42
C PHE A 152 5.79 -9.76 -2.23
N ARG A 153 6.28 -10.87 -2.78
CA ARG A 153 5.49 -11.76 -3.63
C ARG A 153 4.39 -12.47 -2.82
N ALA A 154 4.68 -12.90 -1.59
CA ALA A 154 3.68 -13.48 -0.70
C ALA A 154 2.58 -12.47 -0.35
N TYR A 155 2.95 -11.22 -0.04
CA TYR A 155 2.00 -10.15 0.25
C TYR A 155 1.06 -9.88 -0.93
N TYR A 156 1.60 -9.66 -2.13
CA TYR A 156 0.77 -9.37 -3.30
C TYR A 156 0.06 -10.60 -3.86
N GLY A 157 0.57 -11.81 -3.65
CA GLY A 157 -0.12 -13.04 -4.01
C GLY A 157 -1.47 -13.17 -3.31
N VAL A 158 -1.54 -12.84 -2.02
CA VAL A 158 -2.82 -12.80 -1.27
C VAL A 158 -3.77 -11.78 -1.88
N TRP A 159 -3.31 -10.54 -2.07
CA TRP A 159 -4.17 -9.48 -2.61
C TRP A 159 -4.61 -9.75 -4.05
N GLN A 160 -3.77 -10.40 -4.86
CA GLN A 160 -4.10 -10.76 -6.23
C GLN A 160 -5.21 -11.82 -6.24
N GLY A 161 -5.08 -12.89 -5.44
CA GLY A 161 -6.15 -13.89 -5.29
C GLY A 161 -7.48 -13.26 -4.87
N LEU A 162 -7.45 -12.35 -3.88
CA LEU A 162 -8.65 -11.63 -3.44
C LEU A 162 -9.25 -10.72 -4.52
N ALA A 163 -8.41 -10.08 -5.35
CA ALA A 163 -8.85 -9.24 -6.46
C ALA A 163 -9.45 -10.05 -7.61
N ASP A 164 -8.90 -11.22 -7.90
CA ASP A 164 -9.41 -12.12 -8.92
C ASP A 164 -10.77 -12.71 -8.49
N GLU A 165 -10.92 -13.07 -7.22
CA GLU A 165 -12.17 -13.60 -6.64
C GLU A 165 -13.24 -12.53 -6.41
N ASN A 166 -12.83 -11.29 -6.07
CA ASN A 166 -13.74 -10.22 -5.67
C ASN A 166 -13.45 -8.91 -6.42
N PRO A 167 -13.52 -8.90 -7.76
CA PRO A 167 -13.13 -7.74 -8.57
C PRO A 167 -13.92 -6.47 -8.19
N ASP A 168 -15.20 -6.60 -7.85
CA ASP A 168 -16.03 -5.44 -7.50
C ASP A 168 -15.73 -4.86 -6.11
N TYR A 169 -14.84 -5.49 -5.35
CA TYR A 169 -14.47 -5.10 -4.00
C TYR A 169 -12.99 -4.77 -3.85
N VAL A 170 -12.10 -5.42 -4.62
CA VAL A 170 -10.66 -5.28 -4.48
C VAL A 170 -10.04 -4.88 -5.82
N ARG A 171 -9.26 -3.80 -5.82
CA ARG A 171 -8.46 -3.36 -6.98
C ARG A 171 -7.01 -3.17 -6.58
N ILE A 172 -6.13 -3.78 -7.37
CA ILE A 172 -4.69 -3.54 -7.28
C ILE A 172 -4.33 -2.45 -8.29
N LEU A 173 -3.57 -1.46 -7.81
CA LEU A 173 -3.20 -0.27 -8.57
C LEU A 173 -1.68 -0.14 -8.59
N ARG A 174 -1.09 0.01 -9.78
CA ARG A 174 0.35 0.23 -9.91
C ARG A 174 0.69 1.67 -9.54
N PHE A 175 1.72 1.85 -8.72
CA PHE A 175 2.23 3.15 -8.31
C PHE A 175 2.71 3.97 -9.52
N GLU A 176 3.37 3.32 -10.47
CA GLU A 176 3.89 3.96 -11.68
C GLU A 176 2.76 4.51 -12.54
N ASP A 177 1.67 3.76 -12.67
CA ASP A 177 0.53 4.14 -13.52
C ASP A 177 -0.20 5.36 -12.98
N ILE A 178 -0.38 5.47 -11.66
CA ILE A 178 -1.01 6.65 -11.06
C ILE A 178 -0.12 7.88 -11.04
N ILE A 179 1.21 7.70 -11.07
CA ILE A 179 2.14 8.81 -11.21
C ILE A 179 2.11 9.32 -12.65
N ALA A 180 2.05 8.42 -13.64
CA ALA A 180 1.97 8.77 -15.05
C ALA A 180 0.60 9.34 -15.44
N ARG A 181 -0.49 8.76 -14.92
CA ARG A 181 -1.88 9.11 -15.21
C ARG A 181 -2.72 9.15 -13.92
N PRO A 182 -2.69 10.26 -13.17
CA PRO A 182 -3.45 10.40 -11.93
C PRO A 182 -4.96 10.14 -12.08
N THR A 183 -5.54 10.43 -13.25
CA THR A 183 -6.98 10.21 -13.53
C THR A 183 -7.40 8.75 -13.39
N LEU A 184 -6.47 7.80 -13.54
CA LEU A 184 -6.72 6.37 -13.36
C LEU A 184 -7.31 6.05 -11.97
N LEU A 185 -6.94 6.81 -10.93
CA LEU A 185 -7.53 6.59 -9.61
C LEU A 185 -9.02 6.93 -9.59
N GLY A 186 -9.46 7.96 -10.33
CA GLY A 186 -10.88 8.29 -10.48
C GLY A 186 -11.65 7.19 -11.21
N GLU A 187 -11.09 6.65 -12.30
CA GLU A 187 -11.65 5.51 -13.05
C GLU A 187 -11.84 4.28 -12.15
N ILE A 188 -10.86 3.99 -11.28
CA ILE A 188 -10.94 2.88 -10.32
C ILE A 188 -12.00 3.12 -9.25
N LEU A 189 -12.10 4.35 -8.73
CA LEU A 189 -13.08 4.70 -7.70
C LEU A 189 -14.50 4.62 -8.26
N GLU A 190 -14.72 5.07 -9.50
CA GLU A 190 -15.99 4.95 -10.21
C GLU A 190 -16.36 3.48 -10.43
N ALA A 191 -15.41 2.65 -10.90
CA ALA A 191 -15.63 1.21 -11.09
C ALA A 191 -15.94 0.45 -9.79
N LEU A 192 -15.55 1.00 -8.63
CA LEU A 192 -15.82 0.43 -7.30
C LEU A 192 -17.08 1.00 -6.63
N ASP A 193 -17.82 1.88 -7.30
CA ASP A 193 -18.96 2.62 -6.73
C ASP A 193 -18.55 3.38 -5.44
N VAL A 194 -17.37 4.01 -5.46
CA VAL A 194 -16.87 4.84 -4.38
C VAL A 194 -17.10 6.31 -4.71
N PRO A 195 -17.81 7.08 -3.87
CA PRO A 195 -17.99 8.51 -4.11
C PRO A 195 -16.66 9.27 -3.92
N PHE A 196 -16.34 10.16 -4.86
CA PHE A 196 -15.16 11.02 -4.81
C PHE A 196 -15.43 12.39 -5.43
N ASP A 197 -14.53 13.34 -5.15
CA ASP A 197 -14.53 14.69 -5.68
C ASP A 197 -13.21 14.94 -6.42
N ALA A 198 -13.26 14.94 -7.75
CA ALA A 198 -12.08 15.15 -8.59
C ALA A 198 -11.73 16.63 -8.81
N GLN A 199 -12.47 17.58 -8.22
CA GLN A 199 -12.20 18.99 -8.43
C GLN A 199 -10.77 19.33 -7.98
N ASN A 200 -9.96 19.80 -8.93
CA ASN A 200 -8.56 20.19 -8.72
C ASN A 200 -7.60 19.05 -8.34
N PHE A 201 -7.98 17.79 -8.55
CA PHE A 201 -7.07 16.67 -8.31
C PHE A 201 -6.02 16.58 -9.43
N SER A 202 -4.75 16.77 -9.08
CA SER A 202 -3.63 16.70 -10.01
C SER A 202 -2.73 15.48 -9.81
N GLY A 203 -2.89 14.75 -8.69
CA GLY A 203 -1.95 13.71 -8.25
C GLY A 203 -0.56 14.21 -7.87
N ARG A 204 -0.31 15.53 -7.88
CA ARG A 204 1.01 16.11 -7.58
C ARG A 204 1.03 16.66 -6.17
N PHE A 205 2.07 16.28 -5.42
CA PHE A 205 2.31 16.75 -4.06
C PHE A 205 3.76 17.21 -3.92
N ASP A 206 3.96 18.32 -3.21
CA ASP A 206 5.31 18.84 -2.95
C ASP A 206 6.12 17.86 -2.12
N GLU A 207 5.50 17.28 -1.09
CA GLU A 207 6.08 16.28 -0.20
C GLU A 207 5.09 15.16 0.10
N VAL A 208 5.60 13.94 0.16
CA VAL A 208 4.86 12.76 0.62
C VAL A 208 5.44 12.30 1.96
N PRO A 209 4.61 12.10 3.00
CA PRO A 209 5.08 11.65 4.31
C PRO A 209 5.96 10.40 4.22
N ARG A 210 7.09 10.42 4.94
CA ARG A 210 8.11 9.34 4.98
C ARG A 210 8.81 9.08 3.63
N SER A 211 8.72 10.02 2.69
CA SER A 211 9.39 9.96 1.39
C SER A 211 10.06 11.30 1.02
N PRO A 212 11.04 11.78 1.81
CA PRO A 212 11.74 13.02 1.49
C PRO A 212 12.51 12.90 0.17
N ARG A 213 12.51 13.98 -0.63
CA ARG A 213 13.15 14.03 -1.95
C ARG A 213 14.68 13.88 -1.87
N ALA A 214 15.30 14.50 -0.86
CA ALA A 214 16.75 14.53 -0.67
C ALA A 214 17.32 13.35 0.13
N ARG A 215 16.69 12.18 0.10
CA ARG A 215 17.22 11.01 0.83
C ARG A 215 18.45 10.44 0.14
N GLN A 216 19.45 10.04 0.92
CA GLN A 216 20.59 9.27 0.42
C GLN A 216 20.09 7.92 -0.11
N GLN A 217 20.56 7.54 -1.31
CA GLN A 217 20.30 6.24 -1.92
C GLN A 217 21.62 5.48 -1.98
N ILE A 218 21.87 4.62 -0.99
CA ILE A 218 23.04 3.75 -0.90
C ILE A 218 22.90 2.58 -1.89
N VAL A 219 21.69 2.01 -1.98
CA VAL A 219 21.33 1.02 -3.00
C VAL A 219 20.75 1.74 -4.21
N SER A 220 21.38 1.54 -5.36
CA SER A 220 21.07 2.18 -6.64
C SER A 220 20.23 1.26 -7.54
N ALA A 221 19.79 1.78 -8.70
CA ALA A 221 19.10 0.96 -9.69
C ALA A 221 20.04 -0.09 -10.34
N SER A 222 21.32 0.24 -10.55
CA SER A 222 22.29 -0.69 -11.11
C SER A 222 22.58 -1.86 -10.18
N ASP A 223 22.55 -1.64 -8.86
CA ASP A 223 22.71 -2.73 -7.88
C ASP A 223 21.57 -3.75 -8.01
N ILE A 224 20.32 -3.27 -8.15
CA ILE A 224 19.16 -4.15 -8.33
C ILE A 224 19.18 -4.85 -9.69
N ALA A 225 19.59 -4.16 -10.76
CA ALA A 225 19.72 -4.78 -12.08
C ALA A 225 20.70 -5.95 -12.08
N GLY A 226 21.77 -5.88 -11.29
CA GLY A 226 22.74 -6.96 -11.10
C GLY A 226 22.18 -8.23 -10.46
N LEU A 227 21.00 -8.19 -9.83
CA LEU A 227 20.34 -9.36 -9.24
C LEU A 227 19.60 -10.22 -10.27
N GLY A 228 19.51 -9.80 -11.53
CA GLY A 228 18.88 -10.60 -12.59
C GLY A 228 17.38 -10.84 -12.36
N LEU A 229 16.68 -9.91 -11.69
CA LEU A 229 15.24 -9.98 -11.51
C LEU A 229 14.59 -9.94 -12.90
N ALA A 230 14.12 -11.10 -13.37
CA ALA A 230 13.38 -11.20 -14.61
C ALA A 230 12.16 -10.27 -14.53
N ALA A 231 11.92 -9.49 -15.58
CA ALA A 231 10.78 -8.59 -15.67
C ALA A 231 9.47 -9.40 -15.75
N LEU A 232 8.92 -9.77 -14.59
CA LEU A 232 7.66 -10.52 -14.45
C LEU A 232 6.41 -9.70 -14.81
N ASP A 233 6.57 -8.42 -15.17
CA ASP A 233 5.46 -7.54 -15.52
C ASP A 233 4.82 -7.83 -16.88
N ALA A 234 5.45 -8.64 -17.74
CA ALA A 234 4.93 -8.90 -19.09
C ALA A 234 3.85 -10.01 -19.16
N SER A 235 3.72 -10.88 -18.14
CA SER A 235 2.82 -12.05 -18.20
C SER A 235 1.41 -11.83 -17.64
N GLU A 236 1.16 -10.75 -16.89
CA GLU A 236 -0.16 -10.48 -16.30
C GLU A 236 -1.09 -9.66 -17.21
N GLN A 237 -0.55 -8.93 -18.21
CA GLN A 237 -1.37 -8.17 -19.17
C GLN A 237 -2.06 -9.03 -20.25
N GLY A 238 -1.74 -10.33 -20.34
CA GLY A 238 -2.19 -11.20 -21.44
C GLY A 238 -3.40 -12.11 -21.17
N ARG A 239 -3.99 -12.11 -19.97
CA ARG A 239 -5.08 -13.06 -19.62
C ARG A 239 -6.48 -12.43 -19.45
N GLY A 240 -6.62 -11.14 -19.67
CA GLY A 240 -7.86 -10.39 -19.45
C GLY A 240 -8.68 -10.04 -20.68
N THR A 241 -8.75 -10.87 -21.73
CA THR A 241 -9.80 -10.76 -22.77
C THR A 241 -10.08 -12.13 -23.39
N ARG A 242 -11.11 -12.82 -22.89
CA ARG A 242 -11.98 -13.64 -23.74
C ARG A 242 -13.42 -13.36 -23.33
N HIS A 243 -14.20 -13.10 -24.37
CA HIS A 243 -15.61 -12.70 -24.39
C HIS A 243 -16.54 -13.69 -23.69
#